data_AF-A0A4Z0Z8Z4-F1
#
_entry.id   AF-A0A4Z0Z8Z4-F1
#
_cell.length_a   1.000
_cell.length_b   1.000
_cell.length_c   1.000
_cell.angle_alpha   90.00
_cell.angle_beta   90.00
_cell.angle_gamma   90.00
#
_symmetry.space_group_name_H-M   'P 1'
#
loop_
_entity.id
_entity.type
_entity.pdbx_description
1 polymer ?
#
loop_
_entity_poly.entity_id
_entity_poly.type
_entity_poly.pdbx_seq_one_letter_code
_entity_poly.pdbx_strand_id
1 'polypeptide(L)'
;MTLLVIWYIQVFTTVSQTSRPTTDSHTHGVTSRPKTALDNTSPEDLSSARAPFISWPLRRLCTEQVESRSPVPGLVFLCDNNSGGPGNIRNYILTCVRYAIEAGATGLQIPRIRTRSTSNKGNLFEEYQPFSYMFSETHFRNAMAEACPHISLFPSEGSSGGLDAIPGVAAKAARENLPPERMVRQITPKEFGGTRGGCDSRDPNRHTDRFGLAFREWMRGIAADLGLRPTNWENPMLVRLSWGVLWDWPIIRDGPELAATFGGLLRIREDILELADRVAQSMKELATSVAESRSGGDGSGSNGLFLGVHLRTEEDALSQWPTYENQSKGYLYKAEKQGFRSGVAYLASGSEKETRRFGEDARVYLDLTVKSKYDLVHGQELKKLKLLSWDQQALVDFVVLLKSDYFVGVSPSSFSINVALKRHLQKEGLHTRPWKVGASDERSWLVGWYLSYWDDWLFMFDGMWP
;
A
#
# COMPACT_ATOMS: atom_id res chain seq x y z
N MET A 1 4.20 20.17 -55.80
CA MET A 1 3.40 21.01 -56.72
C MET A 1 2.45 21.83 -55.87
N THR A 2 2.60 23.14 -56.03
CA THR A 2 2.08 24.31 -55.32
C THR A 2 0.53 24.44 -55.25
N LEU A 3 0.06 24.97 -54.10
CA LEU A 3 -0.93 26.05 -53.88
C LEU A 3 -2.43 25.94 -54.25
N LEU A 4 -3.29 26.29 -53.26
CA LEU A 4 -4.37 27.33 -53.23
C LEU A 4 -5.36 26.98 -52.09
N VAL A 5 -5.51 27.65 -50.94
CA VAL A 5 -5.79 29.05 -50.51
C VAL A 5 -7.21 29.55 -50.84
N ILE A 6 -7.94 29.97 -49.79
CA ILE A 6 -8.85 31.14 -49.60
C ILE A 6 -9.91 30.75 -48.52
N TRP A 7 -9.80 31.16 -47.25
CA TRP A 7 -10.20 32.44 -46.60
C TRP A 7 -11.72 32.64 -46.40
N TYR A 8 -12.16 32.79 -45.14
CA TYR A 8 -13.08 33.86 -44.70
C TYR A 8 -12.95 34.13 -43.19
N ILE A 9 -12.79 35.40 -42.83
CA ILE A 9 -12.74 36.00 -41.48
C ILE A 9 -13.99 36.88 -41.32
N GLN A 10 -14.63 36.89 -40.14
CA GLN A 10 -15.04 38.06 -39.32
C GLN A 10 -15.89 37.56 -38.14
N VAL A 11 -15.37 37.62 -36.91
CA VAL A 11 -15.50 38.71 -35.92
C VAL A 11 -16.95 39.02 -35.54
N PHE A 12 -17.35 38.58 -34.34
CA PHE A 12 -18.15 39.40 -33.42
C PHE A 12 -17.74 39.12 -31.98
N THR A 13 -17.14 40.14 -31.37
CA THR A 13 -16.99 40.36 -29.94
C THR A 13 -18.36 40.67 -29.33
N THR A 14 -18.76 39.97 -28.28
CA THR A 14 -19.68 40.51 -27.26
C THR A 14 -19.28 40.00 -25.89
N VAL A 15 -18.69 40.90 -25.11
CA VAL A 15 -18.66 40.86 -23.65
C VAL A 15 -20.10 41.00 -23.17
N SER A 16 -20.54 40.12 -22.27
CA SER A 16 -21.71 40.39 -21.46
C SER A 16 -21.45 39.94 -20.02
N GLN A 17 -21.16 40.94 -19.20
CA GLN A 17 -21.33 40.88 -17.75
C GLN A 17 -22.80 40.62 -17.46
N THR A 18 -23.11 39.59 -16.68
CA THR A 18 -24.40 39.52 -15.99
C THR A 18 -24.20 39.27 -14.51
N SER A 19 -24.59 40.31 -13.79
CA SER A 19 -24.84 40.50 -12.37
C SER A 19 -25.38 39.30 -11.60
N ARG A 20 -24.86 39.16 -10.37
CA ARG A 20 -25.49 38.46 -9.24
C ARG A 20 -26.92 38.97 -9.00
N PRO A 21 -27.85 38.09 -8.59
CA PRO A 21 -29.00 38.49 -7.81
C PRO A 21 -28.76 38.21 -6.31
N THR A 22 -28.80 39.28 -5.53
CA THR A 22 -29.13 39.30 -4.09
C THR A 22 -30.65 39.35 -3.94
N THR A 23 -31.20 38.47 -3.11
CA THR A 23 -32.47 38.52 -2.32
C THR A 23 -32.77 37.06 -1.91
N ASP A 24 -33.30 36.69 -0.76
CA ASP A 24 -33.79 37.42 0.40
C ASP A 24 -33.82 36.45 1.59
N SER A 25 -33.77 37.03 2.79
CA SER A 25 -33.88 36.35 4.07
C SER A 25 -35.27 35.72 4.27
N HIS A 26 -35.33 34.41 4.52
CA HIS A 26 -36.44 33.80 5.24
C HIS A 26 -35.94 32.87 6.34
N THR A 27 -36.12 33.36 7.56
CA THR A 27 -36.05 32.67 8.84
C THR A 27 -36.98 31.46 8.88
N HIS A 28 -36.43 30.26 9.07
CA HIS A 28 -37.18 29.12 9.62
C HIS A 28 -36.40 28.48 10.76
N GLY A 29 -37.15 28.19 11.83
CA GLY A 29 -36.66 28.00 13.18
C GLY A 29 -35.75 26.80 13.40
N VAL A 30 -34.75 27.01 14.24
CA VAL A 30 -33.87 25.97 14.79
C VAL A 30 -34.67 25.16 15.80
N THR A 31 -35.18 24.00 15.39
CA THR A 31 -35.48 22.91 16.33
C THR A 31 -34.18 22.24 16.73
N SER A 32 -33.78 22.46 17.98
CA SER A 32 -32.61 21.88 18.64
C SER A 32 -32.69 20.35 18.63
N ARG A 33 -31.87 19.70 17.80
CA ARG A 33 -31.51 18.28 17.99
C ARG A 33 -30.48 18.18 19.12
N PRO A 34 -30.53 17.16 19.99
CA PRO A 34 -29.56 16.99 21.05
C PRO A 34 -28.17 16.83 20.44
N LYS A 35 -27.21 17.65 20.89
CA LYS A 35 -25.79 17.44 20.61
C LYS A 35 -25.39 16.13 21.27
N THR A 36 -25.37 15.05 20.50
CA THR A 36 -24.56 13.88 20.85
C THR A 36 -23.13 14.39 20.96
N ALA A 37 -22.53 14.20 22.13
CA ALA A 37 -21.15 14.57 22.38
C ALA A 37 -20.27 13.96 21.27
N LEU A 38 -19.64 14.81 20.46
CA LEU A 38 -18.50 14.37 19.67
C LEU A 38 -17.44 13.97 20.68
N ASP A 39 -17.11 12.69 20.64
CA ASP A 39 -16.08 12.06 21.44
C ASP A 39 -14.77 12.85 21.29
N ASN A 40 -14.23 13.30 22.41
CA ASN A 40 -13.10 14.22 22.48
C ASN A 40 -11.76 13.46 22.47
N THR A 41 -11.71 12.31 21.79
CA THR A 41 -10.50 11.54 21.57
C THR A 41 -9.71 12.22 20.46
N SER A 42 -8.45 12.58 20.73
CA SER A 42 -7.53 12.99 19.65
C SER A 42 -7.61 11.93 18.55
N PRO A 43 -7.76 12.30 17.26
CA PRO A 43 -7.81 11.32 16.18
C PRO A 43 -6.61 10.37 16.33
N GLU A 44 -6.86 9.06 16.39
CA GLU A 44 -5.78 8.08 16.50
C GLU A 44 -4.74 8.34 15.40
N ASP A 45 -3.45 8.42 15.75
CA ASP A 45 -2.38 8.62 14.77
C ASP A 45 -2.21 7.34 13.94
N LEU A 46 -2.98 7.27 12.86
CA LEU A 46 -2.97 6.17 11.92
C LEU A 46 -1.69 6.13 11.07
N SER A 47 -0.77 7.10 11.18
CA SER A 47 0.52 7.05 10.48
C SER A 47 1.55 6.14 11.14
N SER A 48 1.31 5.72 12.39
CA SER A 48 2.18 4.78 13.09
C SER A 48 2.09 3.36 12.52
N ALA A 49 3.24 2.68 12.42
CA ALA A 49 3.28 1.23 12.15
C ALA A 49 2.60 0.40 13.25
N ARG A 50 2.50 0.97 14.47
CA ARG A 50 1.85 0.38 15.64
C ARG A 50 0.42 0.89 15.86
N ALA A 51 -0.13 1.67 14.92
CA ALA A 51 -1.51 2.14 15.01
C ALA A 51 -2.46 0.96 15.31
N PRO A 52 -3.46 1.15 16.19
CA PRO A 52 -4.48 0.14 16.42
C PRO A 52 -5.24 -0.14 15.11
N PHE A 53 -5.75 -1.36 14.97
CA PHE A 53 -6.60 -1.70 13.83
C PHE A 53 -8.03 -1.27 14.13
N ILE A 54 -8.55 -0.33 13.36
CA ILE A 54 -9.94 0.10 13.43
C ILE A 54 -10.77 -0.87 12.57
N SER A 55 -11.52 -1.76 13.22
CA SER A 55 -12.18 -2.89 12.54
C SER A 55 -13.52 -2.54 11.89
N TRP A 56 -14.20 -1.48 12.34
CA TRP A 56 -15.58 -1.21 11.93
C TRP A 56 -15.77 -0.95 10.43
N PRO A 57 -14.86 -0.28 9.68
CA PRO A 57 -15.06 -0.06 8.25
C PRO A 57 -15.05 -1.38 7.48
N LEU A 58 -14.12 -2.29 7.82
CA LEU A 58 -14.08 -3.63 7.24
C LEU A 58 -15.29 -4.46 7.67
N ARG A 59 -15.71 -4.34 8.93
CA ARG A 59 -16.91 -5.02 9.44
C ARG A 59 -18.17 -4.61 8.68
N ARG A 60 -18.31 -3.33 8.38
CA ARG A 60 -19.41 -2.81 7.57
C ARG A 60 -19.40 -3.44 6.18
N LEU A 61 -18.27 -3.40 5.47
CA LEU A 61 -18.14 -4.05 4.16
C LEU A 61 -18.55 -5.54 4.21
N CYS A 62 -18.05 -6.27 5.22
CA CYS A 62 -18.36 -7.68 5.39
C CYS A 62 -19.83 -7.95 5.78
N THR A 63 -20.46 -7.05 6.53
CA THR A 63 -21.88 -7.13 6.89
C THR A 63 -22.76 -6.87 5.67
N GLU A 64 -22.44 -5.87 4.86
CA GLU A 64 -23.16 -5.55 3.62
C GLU A 64 -23.24 -6.76 2.68
N GLN A 65 -22.15 -7.54 2.55
CA GLN A 65 -22.16 -8.79 1.77
C GLN A 65 -23.14 -9.82 2.33
N VAL A 66 -23.16 -10.02 3.65
CA VAL A 66 -24.06 -10.99 4.32
C VAL A 66 -25.52 -10.55 4.14
N GLU A 67 -25.82 -9.27 4.37
CA GLU A 67 -27.16 -8.70 4.22
C GLU A 67 -27.67 -8.80 2.78
N SER A 68 -26.79 -8.62 1.79
CA SER A 68 -27.11 -8.80 0.38
C SER A 68 -27.17 -10.26 -0.06
N ARG A 69 -26.99 -11.23 0.86
CA ARG A 69 -26.93 -12.68 0.58
C ARG A 69 -25.90 -13.04 -0.50
N SER A 70 -24.79 -12.30 -0.54
CA SER A 70 -23.68 -12.55 -1.45
C SER A 70 -22.79 -13.75 -1.09
N PRO A 71 -22.64 -14.17 0.19
CA PRO A 71 -21.75 -15.27 0.54
C PRO A 71 -22.06 -16.57 -0.22
N VAL A 72 -21.03 -17.18 -0.78
CA VAL A 72 -21.07 -18.46 -1.49
C VAL A 72 -20.34 -19.51 -0.63
N PRO A 73 -21.07 -20.41 0.07
CA PRO A 73 -20.44 -21.44 0.86
C PRO A 73 -19.41 -22.24 0.06
N GLY A 74 -18.24 -22.49 0.64
CA GLY A 74 -17.15 -23.23 -0.02
C GLY A 74 -16.42 -22.48 -1.14
N LEU A 75 -16.70 -21.19 -1.36
CA LEU A 75 -15.84 -20.33 -2.17
C LEU A 75 -14.63 -19.89 -1.33
N VAL A 76 -13.44 -20.29 -1.75
CA VAL A 76 -12.19 -20.06 -1.01
C VAL A 76 -11.15 -19.38 -1.88
N PHE A 77 -10.62 -18.24 -1.42
CA PHE A 77 -9.54 -17.53 -2.08
C PHE A 77 -8.18 -17.93 -1.50
N LEU A 78 -7.22 -18.22 -2.39
CA LEU A 78 -5.82 -18.49 -2.08
C LEU A 78 -5.02 -17.22 -2.34
N CYS A 79 -4.68 -16.52 -1.27
CA CYS A 79 -3.93 -15.26 -1.34
C CYS A 79 -2.42 -15.50 -1.24
N ASP A 80 -1.86 -16.35 -2.10
CA ASP A 80 -0.47 -16.82 -2.00
C ASP A 80 0.45 -16.31 -3.13
N ASN A 81 -0.08 -15.63 -4.15
CA ASN A 81 0.72 -15.13 -5.27
C ASN A 81 1.41 -13.77 -4.97
N ASN A 82 2.00 -13.65 -3.77
CA ASN A 82 2.55 -12.38 -3.26
C ASN A 82 4.07 -12.37 -3.40
N SER A 83 4.60 -11.51 -4.28
CA SER A 83 6.04 -11.34 -4.47
C SER A 83 6.43 -9.89 -4.78
N GLY A 84 7.74 -9.60 -4.74
CA GLY A 84 8.30 -8.26 -4.94
C GLY A 84 8.82 -7.65 -3.64
N GLY A 85 8.93 -6.32 -3.60
CA GLY A 85 9.27 -5.59 -2.37
C GLY A 85 8.13 -5.59 -1.35
N PRO A 86 8.41 -5.14 -0.11
CA PRO A 86 7.39 -5.05 0.93
C PRO A 86 6.12 -4.32 0.51
N GLY A 87 6.24 -3.22 -0.26
CA GLY A 87 5.10 -2.49 -0.82
C GLY A 87 4.23 -3.36 -1.75
N ASN A 88 4.85 -4.14 -2.64
CA ASN A 88 4.14 -5.04 -3.55
C ASN A 88 3.47 -6.19 -2.81
N ILE A 89 4.22 -6.89 -1.94
CA ILE A 89 3.72 -8.05 -1.18
C ILE A 89 2.51 -7.65 -0.35
N ARG A 90 2.61 -6.53 0.37
CA ARG A 90 1.50 -6.00 1.16
C ARG A 90 0.26 -5.77 0.29
N ASN A 91 0.43 -5.12 -0.86
CA ASN A 91 -0.71 -4.75 -1.68
C ASN A 91 -1.31 -5.93 -2.47
N TYR A 92 -0.52 -6.95 -2.82
CA TYR A 92 -1.05 -8.21 -3.35
C TYR A 92 -2.01 -8.88 -2.35
N ILE A 93 -1.58 -8.99 -1.08
CA ILE A 93 -2.38 -9.62 -0.03
C ILE A 93 -3.68 -8.84 0.17
N LEU A 94 -3.60 -7.52 0.35
CA LEU A 94 -4.78 -6.67 0.56
C LEU A 94 -5.74 -6.73 -0.63
N THR A 95 -5.22 -6.68 -1.86
CA THR A 95 -6.01 -6.82 -3.07
C THR A 95 -6.76 -8.16 -3.11
N CYS A 96 -6.07 -9.26 -2.78
CA CYS A 96 -6.70 -10.57 -2.72
C CYS A 96 -7.81 -10.64 -1.67
N VAL A 97 -7.56 -10.15 -0.46
CA VAL A 97 -8.58 -10.10 0.61
C VAL A 97 -9.78 -9.28 0.17
N ARG A 98 -9.55 -8.10 -0.44
CA ARG A 98 -10.64 -7.21 -0.86
C ARG A 98 -11.51 -7.81 -1.96
N TYR A 99 -10.90 -8.46 -2.97
CA TYR A 99 -11.64 -9.16 -4.02
C TYR A 99 -12.32 -10.43 -3.49
N ALA A 100 -11.75 -11.13 -2.52
CA ALA A 100 -12.39 -12.28 -1.89
C ALA A 100 -13.70 -11.89 -1.19
N ILE A 101 -13.68 -10.77 -0.45
CA ILE A 101 -14.88 -10.21 0.20
C ILE A 101 -15.92 -9.83 -0.86
N GLU A 102 -15.53 -9.11 -1.91
CA GLU A 102 -16.44 -8.69 -3.00
C GLU A 102 -17.05 -9.88 -3.76
N ALA A 103 -16.27 -10.95 -3.94
CA ALA A 103 -16.75 -12.18 -4.57
C ALA A 103 -17.81 -12.91 -3.73
N GLY A 104 -17.87 -12.64 -2.42
CA GLY A 104 -18.69 -13.38 -1.46
C GLY A 104 -18.00 -14.66 -0.97
N ALA A 105 -16.68 -14.67 -0.85
CA ALA A 105 -15.96 -15.83 -0.31
C ALA A 105 -16.40 -16.12 1.14
N THR A 106 -16.51 -17.40 1.49
CA THR A 106 -16.69 -17.85 2.89
C THR A 106 -15.42 -18.46 3.47
N GLY A 107 -14.35 -18.50 2.68
CA GLY A 107 -13.05 -18.99 3.11
C GLY A 107 -11.90 -18.20 2.50
N LEU A 108 -10.83 -18.06 3.27
CA LEU A 108 -9.57 -17.51 2.81
C LEU A 108 -8.44 -18.40 3.32
N GLN A 109 -7.58 -18.86 2.42
CA GLN A 109 -6.33 -19.46 2.85
C GLN A 109 -5.36 -18.36 3.25
N ILE A 110 -4.73 -18.53 4.41
CA ILE A 110 -3.81 -17.55 4.97
C ILE A 110 -2.71 -17.24 3.95
N PRO A 111 -2.38 -15.95 3.74
CA PRO A 111 -1.46 -15.58 2.68
C PRO A 111 -0.06 -16.17 2.89
N ARG A 112 0.61 -16.53 1.79
CA ARG A 112 2.03 -16.91 1.78
C ARG A 112 2.84 -15.91 0.98
N ILE A 113 4.13 -15.81 1.25
CA ILE A 113 5.00 -14.82 0.61
C ILE A 113 6.06 -15.56 -0.19
N ARG A 114 6.21 -15.24 -1.48
CA ARG A 114 7.33 -15.73 -2.28
C ARG A 114 8.53 -14.83 -2.08
N THR A 115 9.66 -15.42 -1.73
CA THR A 115 10.91 -14.67 -1.55
C THR A 115 11.52 -14.30 -2.89
N ARG A 116 12.34 -13.25 -2.86
CA ARG A 116 13.27 -12.95 -3.94
C ARG A 116 14.56 -13.77 -3.79
N SER A 117 15.27 -13.94 -4.89
CA SER A 117 16.61 -14.54 -4.87
C SER A 117 17.61 -13.66 -4.14
N THR A 118 18.50 -14.29 -3.38
CA THR A 118 19.60 -13.60 -2.67
C THR A 118 20.71 -13.17 -3.62
N SER A 119 20.86 -13.82 -4.78
CA SER A 119 21.89 -13.53 -5.78
C SER A 119 21.39 -12.71 -6.96
N ASN A 120 20.10 -12.80 -7.30
CA ASN A 120 19.48 -12.00 -8.36
C ASN A 120 18.21 -11.30 -7.83
N LYS A 121 18.34 -10.03 -7.43
CA LYS A 121 17.22 -9.27 -6.83
C LYS A 121 16.00 -9.12 -7.74
N GLY A 122 16.14 -9.32 -9.05
CA GLY A 122 15.04 -9.33 -10.02
C GLY A 122 14.26 -10.64 -10.11
N ASN A 123 14.78 -11.76 -9.59
CA ASN A 123 14.02 -13.01 -9.47
C ASN A 123 13.14 -12.97 -8.22
N LEU A 124 11.83 -12.80 -8.40
CA LEU A 124 10.85 -12.62 -7.33
C LEU A 124 10.10 -13.90 -6.97
N PHE A 125 10.45 -15.04 -7.56
CA PHE A 125 9.62 -16.23 -7.56
C PHE A 125 10.36 -17.44 -6.97
N GLU A 126 11.03 -17.24 -5.84
CA GLU A 126 11.70 -18.32 -5.12
C GLU A 126 10.70 -19.03 -4.17
N GLU A 127 11.21 -19.49 -3.03
CA GLU A 127 10.50 -20.28 -2.03
C GLU A 127 9.33 -19.53 -1.37
N TYR A 128 8.34 -20.31 -0.94
CA TYR A 128 7.25 -19.80 -0.13
C TYR A 128 7.64 -19.73 1.34
N GLN A 129 7.51 -18.54 1.91
CA GLN A 129 7.56 -18.28 3.34
C GLN A 129 6.16 -18.14 3.93
N PRO A 130 5.97 -18.46 5.23
CA PRO A 130 4.69 -18.26 5.91
C PRO A 130 4.35 -16.77 6.03
N PHE A 131 3.09 -16.45 6.33
CA PHE A 131 2.63 -15.07 6.58
C PHE A 131 3.49 -14.35 7.64
N SER A 132 3.87 -15.10 8.69
CA SER A 132 4.74 -14.69 9.79
C SER A 132 6.15 -14.25 9.39
N TYR A 133 6.54 -14.45 8.13
CA TYR A 133 7.78 -13.92 7.57
C TYR A 133 7.83 -12.38 7.62
N MET A 134 6.72 -11.70 7.35
CA MET A 134 6.63 -10.23 7.38
C MET A 134 5.61 -9.69 8.40
N PHE A 135 4.51 -10.42 8.62
CA PHE A 135 3.33 -9.88 9.32
C PHE A 135 2.91 -10.74 10.50
N SER A 136 2.25 -10.16 11.49
CA SER A 136 1.69 -10.88 12.64
C SER A 136 0.44 -11.67 12.22
N GLU A 137 0.56 -13.00 12.12
CA GLU A 137 -0.57 -13.87 11.81
C GLU A 137 -1.66 -13.81 12.86
N THR A 138 -1.28 -13.74 14.15
CA THR A 138 -2.23 -13.56 15.26
C THR A 138 -3.06 -12.30 15.08
N HIS A 139 -2.42 -11.18 14.72
CA HIS A 139 -3.11 -9.92 14.45
C HIS A 139 -4.10 -10.07 13.27
N PHE A 140 -3.65 -10.64 12.15
CA PHE A 140 -4.49 -10.84 10.97
C PHE A 140 -5.71 -11.72 11.28
N ARG A 141 -5.52 -12.84 12.00
CA ARG A 141 -6.60 -13.74 12.42
C ARG A 141 -7.62 -13.04 13.30
N ASN A 142 -7.15 -12.30 14.32
CA ASN A 142 -8.03 -11.58 15.23
C ASN A 142 -8.83 -10.49 14.50
N ALA A 143 -8.15 -9.71 13.66
CA ALA A 143 -8.78 -8.65 12.87
C ALA A 143 -9.85 -9.19 11.90
N MET A 144 -9.56 -10.30 11.20
CA MET A 144 -10.51 -10.95 10.31
C MET A 144 -11.68 -11.59 11.07
N ALA A 145 -11.43 -12.23 12.21
CA ALA A 145 -12.49 -12.82 13.04
C ALA A 145 -13.43 -11.74 13.59
N GLU A 146 -12.88 -10.59 13.97
CA GLU A 146 -13.66 -9.46 14.47
C GLU A 146 -14.48 -8.77 13.37
N ALA A 147 -13.88 -8.52 12.20
CA ALA A 147 -14.51 -7.76 11.14
C ALA A 147 -15.36 -8.63 10.19
N CYS A 148 -14.91 -9.84 9.87
CA CYS A 148 -15.50 -10.70 8.84
C CYS A 148 -15.70 -12.14 9.37
N PRO A 149 -16.52 -12.35 10.43
CA PRO A 149 -16.67 -13.66 11.06
C PRO A 149 -17.25 -14.76 10.15
N HIS A 150 -17.85 -14.38 9.02
CA HIS A 150 -18.37 -15.32 8.02
C HIS A 150 -17.28 -15.91 7.10
N ILE A 151 -16.05 -15.39 7.14
CA ILE A 151 -14.90 -15.87 6.38
C ILE A 151 -14.02 -16.74 7.27
N SER A 152 -13.97 -18.04 6.98
CA SER A 152 -13.08 -18.98 7.68
C SER A 152 -11.64 -18.86 7.17
N LEU A 153 -10.67 -18.81 8.08
CA LEU A 153 -9.24 -18.77 7.74
C LEU A 153 -8.61 -20.16 7.78
N PHE A 154 -8.09 -20.62 6.64
CA PHE A 154 -7.44 -21.92 6.51
C PHE A 154 -5.92 -21.80 6.51
N PRO A 155 -5.20 -22.77 7.11
CA PRO A 155 -3.74 -22.77 7.07
C PRO A 155 -3.23 -22.96 5.64
N SER A 156 -2.01 -22.50 5.41
CA SER A 156 -1.33 -22.53 4.11
C SER A 156 -0.06 -23.39 4.11
N GLU A 157 0.17 -24.12 5.20
CA GLU A 157 1.31 -25.02 5.41
C GLU A 157 0.90 -26.48 5.17
N GLY A 158 1.86 -27.34 4.81
CA GLY A 158 1.64 -28.77 4.56
C GLY A 158 1.99 -29.22 3.14
N SER A 159 1.90 -30.54 2.90
CA SER A 159 2.34 -31.23 1.67
C SER A 159 1.67 -30.74 0.38
N SER A 160 0.41 -30.29 0.47
CA SER A 160 -0.35 -29.70 -0.65
C SER A 160 -0.59 -28.20 -0.46
N GLY A 161 0.37 -27.48 0.13
CA GLY A 161 0.26 -26.05 0.37
C GLY A 161 -0.92 -25.66 1.27
N GLY A 162 -1.33 -26.56 2.18
CA GLY A 162 -2.46 -26.37 3.09
C GLY A 162 -3.85 -26.58 2.46
N LEU A 163 -3.94 -27.00 1.18
CA LEU A 163 -5.23 -27.22 0.52
C LEU A 163 -6.07 -28.32 1.19
N ASP A 164 -5.42 -29.34 1.76
CA ASP A 164 -6.11 -30.45 2.44
C ASP A 164 -6.85 -30.02 3.72
N ALA A 165 -6.50 -28.87 4.30
CA ALA A 165 -7.17 -28.31 5.46
C ALA A 165 -8.52 -27.64 5.11
N ILE A 166 -8.79 -27.42 3.82
CA ILE A 166 -10.03 -26.79 3.36
C ILE A 166 -11.12 -27.88 3.25
N PRO A 167 -12.28 -27.71 3.92
CA PRO A 167 -13.36 -28.70 3.87
C PRO A 167 -13.77 -29.06 2.45
N GLY A 168 -13.97 -30.36 2.21
CA GLY A 168 -14.40 -30.91 0.93
C GLY A 168 -13.32 -31.01 -0.14
N VAL A 169 -12.13 -30.42 0.03
CA VAL A 169 -11.07 -30.48 -0.99
C VAL A 169 -10.61 -31.91 -1.25
N ALA A 170 -10.23 -32.67 -0.21
CA ALA A 170 -9.78 -34.05 -0.39
C ALA A 170 -10.85 -34.96 -1.02
N ALA A 171 -12.10 -34.83 -0.59
CA ALA A 171 -13.22 -35.59 -1.14
C ALA A 171 -13.50 -35.23 -2.60
N LYS A 172 -13.40 -33.93 -2.95
CA LYS A 172 -13.54 -33.44 -4.32
C LYS A 172 -12.39 -33.92 -5.21
N ALA A 173 -11.14 -33.80 -4.75
CA ALA A 173 -9.94 -34.27 -5.43
C ALA A 173 -10.04 -35.76 -5.78
N ALA A 174 -10.44 -36.59 -4.81
CA ALA A 174 -10.63 -38.03 -4.99
C ALA A 174 -11.75 -38.33 -6.01
N ARG A 175 -12.90 -37.64 -5.91
CA ARG A 175 -14.04 -37.82 -6.83
C ARG A 175 -13.70 -37.42 -8.26
N GLU A 176 -12.92 -36.35 -8.44
CA GLU A 176 -12.54 -35.81 -9.75
C GLU A 176 -11.25 -36.45 -10.29
N ASN A 177 -10.61 -37.33 -9.52
CA ASN A 177 -9.32 -37.95 -9.83
C ASN A 177 -8.25 -36.91 -10.24
N LEU A 178 -8.18 -35.81 -9.47
CA LEU A 178 -7.28 -34.69 -9.69
C LEU A 178 -6.55 -34.33 -8.39
N PRO A 179 -5.25 -33.99 -8.44
CA PRO A 179 -4.56 -33.46 -7.27
C PRO A 179 -5.14 -32.09 -6.89
N PRO A 180 -5.20 -31.72 -5.58
CA PRO A 180 -5.81 -30.48 -5.11
C PRO A 180 -5.32 -29.21 -5.82
N GLU A 181 -4.05 -29.16 -6.19
CA GLU A 181 -3.43 -28.00 -6.84
C GLU A 181 -4.03 -27.74 -8.24
N ARG A 182 -4.46 -28.79 -8.94
CA ARG A 182 -5.11 -28.68 -10.25
C ARG A 182 -6.58 -28.28 -10.17
N MET A 183 -7.17 -28.27 -8.97
CA MET A 183 -8.52 -27.76 -8.74
C MET A 183 -8.56 -26.24 -8.62
N VAL A 184 -7.40 -25.58 -8.41
CA VAL A 184 -7.30 -24.14 -8.24
C VAL A 184 -7.55 -23.42 -9.56
N ARG A 185 -8.54 -22.53 -9.58
CA ARG A 185 -8.85 -21.69 -10.74
C ARG A 185 -8.13 -20.36 -10.62
N GLN A 186 -7.30 -20.04 -11.60
CA GLN A 186 -6.68 -18.73 -11.70
C GLN A 186 -7.63 -17.74 -12.37
N ILE A 187 -7.77 -16.54 -11.81
CA ILE A 187 -8.61 -15.47 -12.34
C ILE A 187 -7.86 -14.13 -12.37
N THR A 188 -8.21 -13.27 -13.31
CA THR A 188 -7.76 -11.87 -13.34
C THR A 188 -8.98 -10.97 -13.11
N PRO A 189 -9.10 -10.25 -11.96
CA PRO A 189 -10.33 -9.54 -11.62
C PRO A 189 -10.83 -8.52 -12.66
N LYS A 190 -9.92 -7.94 -13.43
CA LYS A 190 -10.23 -7.01 -14.54
C LYS A 190 -10.97 -7.64 -15.73
N GLU A 191 -11.05 -8.97 -15.80
CA GLU A 191 -11.81 -9.69 -16.82
C GLU A 191 -13.32 -9.78 -16.48
N PHE A 192 -13.72 -9.31 -15.29
CA PHE A 192 -15.10 -9.35 -14.81
C PHE A 192 -15.69 -7.93 -14.73
N GLY A 193 -16.99 -7.80 -15.02
CA GLY A 193 -17.74 -6.55 -14.83
C GLY A 193 -17.90 -5.66 -16.08
N GLY A 194 -17.43 -6.09 -17.25
CA GLY A 194 -17.64 -5.41 -18.54
C GLY A 194 -16.39 -5.38 -19.42
N THR A 195 -16.52 -4.81 -20.63
CA THR A 195 -15.36 -4.53 -21.49
C THR A 195 -14.48 -3.45 -20.86
N ARG A 196 -13.16 -3.65 -20.87
CA ARG A 196 -12.20 -2.59 -20.56
C ARG A 196 -12.41 -1.44 -21.54
N GLY A 197 -13.06 -0.37 -21.09
CA GLY A 197 -13.22 0.86 -21.89
C GLY A 197 -11.90 1.62 -22.09
N GLY A 198 -10.85 1.30 -21.32
CA GLY A 198 -9.54 1.92 -21.42
C GLY A 198 -8.58 1.14 -22.33
N CYS A 199 -7.77 1.86 -23.10
CA CYS A 199 -6.76 1.29 -24.00
C CYS A 199 -5.45 0.86 -23.28
N ASP A 200 -5.27 1.22 -22.00
CA ASP A 200 -4.04 0.91 -21.24
C ASP A 200 -4.25 -0.26 -20.28
N SER A 201 -3.38 -1.26 -20.37
CA SER A 201 -3.46 -2.47 -19.55
C SER A 201 -3.17 -2.22 -18.07
N ARG A 202 -2.61 -1.07 -17.70
CA ARG A 202 -2.28 -0.68 -16.33
C ARG A 202 -3.43 0.02 -15.60
N ASP A 203 -4.49 0.43 -16.33
CA ASP A 203 -5.64 1.12 -15.73
C ASP A 203 -6.31 0.27 -14.65
N PRO A 204 -6.61 0.81 -13.45
CA PRO A 204 -7.34 0.10 -12.41
C PRO A 204 -8.68 -0.44 -12.92
N ASN A 205 -9.23 -1.43 -12.22
CA ASN A 205 -10.55 -1.96 -12.55
C ASN A 205 -11.61 -0.89 -12.25
N ARG A 206 -12.22 -0.30 -13.28
CA ARG A 206 -13.26 0.72 -13.12
C ARG A 206 -14.63 0.16 -12.75
N HIS A 207 -14.80 -1.16 -12.81
CA HIS A 207 -16.06 -1.88 -12.62
C HIS A 207 -16.05 -2.76 -11.37
N THR A 208 -15.38 -2.32 -10.30
CA THR A 208 -15.31 -3.09 -9.05
C THR A 208 -16.67 -3.31 -8.39
N ASP A 209 -17.62 -2.41 -8.57
CA ASP A 209 -19.02 -2.54 -8.14
C ASP A 209 -19.78 -3.64 -8.89
N ARG A 210 -19.30 -4.04 -10.07
CA ARG A 210 -19.87 -5.13 -10.88
C ARG A 210 -19.12 -6.44 -10.72
N PHE A 211 -17.92 -6.42 -10.14
CA PHE A 211 -17.05 -7.59 -10.03
C PHE A 211 -17.78 -8.75 -9.33
N GLY A 212 -18.33 -8.53 -8.14
CA GLY A 212 -18.94 -9.61 -7.34
C GLY A 212 -20.08 -10.31 -8.06
N LEU A 213 -20.98 -9.54 -8.70
CA LEU A 213 -22.08 -10.09 -9.49
C LEU A 213 -21.57 -10.87 -10.70
N ALA A 214 -20.72 -10.24 -11.52
CA ALA A 214 -20.18 -10.85 -12.73
C ALA A 214 -19.35 -12.12 -12.42
N PHE A 215 -18.60 -12.11 -11.32
CA PHE A 215 -17.84 -13.26 -10.84
C PHE A 215 -18.77 -14.43 -10.47
N ARG A 216 -19.84 -14.17 -9.69
CA ARG A 216 -20.80 -15.21 -9.32
C ARG A 216 -21.61 -15.72 -10.52
N GLU A 217 -21.90 -14.88 -11.50
CA GLU A 217 -22.49 -15.30 -12.78
C GLU A 217 -21.55 -16.20 -13.58
N TRP A 218 -20.28 -15.82 -13.68
CA TRP A 218 -19.24 -16.65 -14.30
C TRP A 218 -19.10 -18.01 -13.61
N MET A 219 -19.12 -18.05 -12.27
CA MET A 219 -19.10 -19.32 -11.53
C MET A 219 -20.27 -20.23 -11.90
N ARG A 220 -21.49 -19.66 -11.99
CA ARG A 220 -22.69 -20.41 -12.39
C ARG A 220 -22.63 -20.86 -13.84
N GLY A 221 -22.15 -20.00 -14.74
CA GLY A 221 -21.98 -20.30 -16.16
C GLY A 221 -21.02 -21.48 -16.37
N ILE A 222 -19.83 -21.42 -15.78
CA ILE A 222 -18.86 -22.53 -15.87
C ILE A 222 -19.44 -23.81 -15.28
N ALA A 223 -20.17 -23.73 -14.16
CA ALA A 223 -20.79 -24.92 -13.58
C ALA A 223 -21.82 -25.54 -14.53
N ALA A 224 -22.62 -24.72 -15.22
CA ALA A 224 -23.56 -25.20 -16.23
C ALA A 224 -22.86 -25.81 -17.45
N ASP A 225 -21.89 -25.08 -18.02
CA ASP A 225 -21.19 -25.47 -19.25
C ASP A 225 -20.40 -26.77 -19.09
N LEU A 226 -19.80 -26.98 -17.91
CA LEU A 226 -18.98 -28.16 -17.61
C LEU A 226 -19.73 -29.23 -16.80
N GLY A 227 -21.02 -29.05 -16.52
CA GLY A 227 -21.81 -29.98 -15.70
C GLY A 227 -21.27 -30.17 -14.28
N LEU A 228 -20.67 -29.13 -13.68
CA LEU A 228 -20.10 -29.20 -12.34
C LEU A 228 -21.18 -29.12 -11.27
N ARG A 229 -20.93 -29.78 -10.14
CA ARG A 229 -21.77 -29.63 -8.94
C ARG A 229 -21.75 -28.17 -8.44
N PRO A 230 -22.85 -27.68 -7.83
CA PRO A 230 -22.87 -26.37 -7.19
C PRO A 230 -21.76 -26.22 -6.14
N THR A 231 -21.24 -25.00 -5.98
CA THR A 231 -20.23 -24.70 -4.96
C THR A 231 -20.85 -24.73 -3.56
N ASN A 232 -20.24 -25.51 -2.67
CA ASN A 232 -20.56 -25.61 -1.25
C ASN A 232 -19.34 -26.20 -0.50
N TRP A 233 -19.42 -26.42 0.81
CA TRP A 233 -18.30 -26.99 1.58
C TRP A 233 -17.97 -28.46 1.28
N GLU A 234 -18.85 -29.22 0.62
CA GLU A 234 -18.55 -30.58 0.12
C GLU A 234 -17.96 -30.57 -1.30
N ASN A 235 -18.13 -29.44 -2.01
CA ASN A 235 -17.66 -29.21 -3.36
C ASN A 235 -17.09 -27.78 -3.50
N PRO A 236 -15.96 -27.49 -2.85
CA PRO A 236 -15.43 -26.13 -2.78
C PRO A 236 -14.96 -25.62 -4.16
N MET A 237 -14.99 -24.30 -4.36
CA MET A 237 -14.31 -23.63 -5.46
C MET A 237 -13.09 -22.90 -4.91
N LEU A 238 -11.91 -23.29 -5.39
CA LEU A 238 -10.64 -22.69 -5.03
C LEU A 238 -10.24 -21.68 -6.09
N VAL A 239 -9.94 -20.45 -5.66
CA VAL A 239 -9.64 -19.34 -6.56
C VAL A 239 -8.29 -18.74 -6.18
N ARG A 240 -7.44 -18.49 -7.17
CA ARG A 240 -6.18 -17.76 -7.02
C ARG A 240 -6.18 -16.58 -7.99
N LEU A 241 -5.73 -15.42 -7.52
CA LEU A 241 -5.56 -14.28 -8.42
C LEU A 241 -4.28 -14.42 -9.27
N SER A 242 -4.37 -14.00 -10.53
CA SER A 242 -3.21 -13.83 -11.41
C SER A 242 -2.16 -12.92 -10.78
N TRP A 243 -0.89 -13.16 -11.11
CA TRP A 243 0.17 -12.23 -10.71
C TRP A 243 0.03 -10.91 -11.49
N GLY A 244 0.41 -9.79 -10.90
CA GLY A 244 0.31 -8.46 -11.50
C GLY A 244 -0.97 -7.67 -11.19
N VAL A 245 -1.90 -8.23 -10.42
CA VAL A 245 -3.22 -7.60 -10.12
C VAL A 245 -3.21 -6.64 -8.94
N LEU A 246 -2.08 -6.49 -8.25
CA LEU A 246 -1.95 -5.75 -6.99
C LEU A 246 -2.41 -4.29 -7.02
N TRP A 247 -2.63 -3.66 -8.17
CA TRP A 247 -3.11 -2.26 -8.26
C TRP A 247 -4.50 -2.17 -8.88
N ASP A 248 -5.17 -3.32 -9.04
CA ASP A 248 -6.40 -3.40 -9.82
C ASP A 248 -7.60 -2.84 -9.06
N TRP A 249 -7.55 -2.74 -7.74
CA TRP A 249 -8.65 -2.24 -6.93
C TRP A 249 -8.51 -0.73 -6.69
N PRO A 250 -9.40 0.13 -7.22
CA PRO A 250 -9.37 1.57 -6.94
C PRO A 250 -9.87 1.84 -5.52
N ILE A 251 -8.95 2.09 -4.59
CA ILE A 251 -9.22 2.20 -3.15
C ILE A 251 -10.20 3.33 -2.81
N ILE A 252 -10.33 4.35 -3.68
CA ILE A 252 -11.29 5.45 -3.49
C ILE A 252 -12.75 4.95 -3.42
N ARG A 253 -13.03 3.78 -4.00
CA ARG A 253 -14.36 3.14 -3.95
C ARG A 253 -14.72 2.63 -2.56
N ASP A 254 -13.75 2.37 -1.71
CA ASP A 254 -13.96 1.86 -0.36
C ASP A 254 -14.39 2.97 0.63
N GLY A 255 -14.31 4.24 0.22
CA GLY A 255 -14.48 5.37 1.13
C GLY A 255 -13.23 5.61 2.01
N PRO A 256 -13.10 6.82 2.60
CA PRO A 256 -11.90 7.21 3.31
C PRO A 256 -11.62 6.33 4.55
N GLU A 257 -12.67 5.91 5.27
CA GLU A 257 -12.51 5.17 6.51
C GLU A 257 -11.93 3.76 6.28
N LEU A 258 -12.42 3.05 5.27
CA LEU A 258 -11.87 1.74 4.92
C LEU A 258 -10.52 1.89 4.23
N ALA A 259 -10.37 2.86 3.32
CA ALA A 259 -9.09 3.13 2.66
C ALA A 259 -7.96 3.39 3.67
N ALA A 260 -8.21 4.20 4.71
CA ALA A 260 -7.21 4.56 5.72
C ALA A 260 -6.86 3.41 6.70
N THR A 261 -7.72 2.41 6.85
CA THR A 261 -7.62 1.41 7.93
C THR A 261 -7.36 -0.01 7.43
N PHE A 262 -7.77 -0.34 6.20
CA PHE A 262 -7.67 -1.69 5.64
C PHE A 262 -6.23 -2.22 5.59
N GLY A 263 -5.27 -1.36 5.27
CA GLY A 263 -3.85 -1.71 5.29
C GLY A 263 -3.33 -2.11 6.68
N GLY A 264 -4.05 -1.76 7.76
CA GLY A 264 -3.79 -2.18 9.14
C GLY A 264 -4.07 -3.66 9.43
N LEU A 265 -4.70 -4.40 8.50
CA LEU A 265 -4.78 -5.87 8.56
C LEU A 265 -3.41 -6.53 8.59
N LEU A 266 -2.42 -5.89 7.96
CA LEU A 266 -1.06 -6.42 7.80
C LEU A 266 -0.09 -5.73 8.77
N ARG A 267 -0.25 -6.01 10.06
CA ARG A 267 0.68 -5.52 11.09
C ARG A 267 2.03 -6.23 10.92
N ILE A 268 3.12 -5.46 10.84
CA ILE A 268 4.49 -5.98 10.78
C ILE A 268 4.79 -6.79 12.04
N ARG A 269 5.57 -7.87 11.92
CA ARG A 269 6.00 -8.70 13.05
C ARG A 269 6.75 -7.89 14.13
N GLU A 270 6.50 -8.24 15.38
CA GLU A 270 6.86 -7.42 16.55
C GLU A 270 8.37 -7.20 16.72
N ASP A 271 9.19 -8.22 16.46
CA ASP A 271 10.65 -8.13 16.54
C ASP A 271 11.26 -7.17 15.51
N ILE A 272 10.66 -7.02 14.32
CA ILE A 272 11.04 -6.00 13.34
C ILE A 272 10.64 -4.61 13.85
N LEU A 273 9.45 -4.49 14.45
CA LEU A 273 8.99 -3.22 15.04
C LEU A 273 9.90 -2.79 16.19
N GLU A 274 10.25 -3.69 17.11
CA GLU A 274 11.19 -3.42 18.20
C GLU A 274 12.55 -2.95 17.69
N LEU A 275 13.11 -3.63 16.68
CA LEU A 275 14.38 -3.23 16.10
C LEU A 275 14.30 -1.86 15.42
N ALA A 276 13.22 -1.58 14.70
CA ALA A 276 13.00 -0.27 14.09
C ALA A 276 12.77 0.83 15.13
N ASP A 277 12.12 0.51 16.24
CA ASP A 277 11.96 1.42 17.38
C ASP A 277 13.34 1.83 17.94
N ARG A 278 14.28 0.88 18.06
CA ARG A 278 15.66 1.14 18.47
C ARG A 278 16.42 1.99 17.46
N VAL A 279 16.37 1.66 16.17
CA VAL A 279 17.03 2.45 15.10
C VAL A 279 16.50 3.89 15.09
N ALA A 280 15.19 4.07 15.17
CA ALA A 280 14.58 5.40 15.20
C ALA A 280 14.92 6.18 16.47
N GLN A 281 15.03 5.51 17.62
CA GLN A 281 15.50 6.12 18.86
C GLN A 281 16.94 6.62 18.72
N SER A 282 17.86 5.79 18.22
CA SER A 282 19.25 6.19 17.97
C SER A 282 19.36 7.38 17.02
N MET A 283 18.49 7.48 15.99
CA MET A 283 18.45 8.66 15.13
C MET A 283 18.00 9.93 15.85
N LYS A 284 17.01 9.83 16.74
CA LYS A 284 16.54 11.00 17.51
C LYS A 284 17.60 11.48 18.49
N GLU A 285 18.31 10.56 19.15
CA GLU A 285 19.44 10.88 20.02
C GLU A 285 20.58 11.55 19.24
N LEU A 286 20.90 11.05 18.05
CA LEU A 286 21.86 11.69 17.16
C LEU A 286 21.40 13.09 16.72
N ALA A 287 20.13 13.25 16.31
CA ALA A 287 19.58 14.54 15.91
C ALA A 287 19.67 15.56 17.05
N THR A 288 19.33 15.14 18.27
CA THR A 288 19.36 15.97 19.48
C THR A 288 20.79 16.41 19.80
N SER A 289 21.76 15.48 19.84
CA SER A 289 23.16 15.81 20.13
C SER A 289 23.78 16.77 19.08
N VAL A 290 23.43 16.58 17.80
CA VAL A 290 23.85 17.46 16.71
C VAL A 290 23.21 18.85 16.82
N ALA A 291 21.97 18.96 17.31
CA ALA A 291 21.32 20.25 17.57
C ALA A 291 21.92 20.97 18.79
N GLU A 292 22.16 20.25 19.89
CA GLU A 292 22.74 20.79 21.12
C GLU A 292 24.16 21.33 20.90
N SER A 293 25.01 20.58 20.20
CA SER A 293 26.38 21.02 19.87
C SER A 293 26.43 22.30 19.03
N ARG A 294 25.33 22.64 18.34
CA ARG A 294 25.22 23.85 17.50
C ARG A 294 24.43 24.98 18.12
N SER A 295 23.76 24.76 19.25
CA SER A 295 22.98 25.78 19.97
C SER A 295 23.85 26.93 20.53
N GLY A 296 25.19 26.84 20.41
CA GLY A 296 26.15 27.93 20.65
C GLY A 296 26.46 28.80 19.41
N GLY A 297 25.84 28.56 18.25
CA GLY A 297 25.99 29.33 17.01
C GLY A 297 24.64 29.74 16.40
N ASP A 298 24.69 30.70 15.47
CA ASP A 298 23.57 31.45 14.84
C ASP A 298 22.36 30.60 14.39
N GLY A 299 21.48 30.21 15.33
CA GLY A 299 20.04 29.90 15.23
C GLY A 299 19.45 29.06 14.08
N SER A 300 20.26 28.51 13.17
CA SER A 300 19.86 28.06 11.83
C SER A 300 20.00 26.54 11.60
N GLY A 301 20.27 25.77 12.66
CA GLY A 301 20.38 24.30 12.61
C GLY A 301 19.05 23.59 12.87
N SER A 302 18.94 22.32 12.41
CA SER A 302 17.75 21.49 12.68
C SER A 302 17.52 21.33 14.19
N ASN A 303 16.29 21.63 14.66
CA ASN A 303 15.85 21.59 16.06
C ASN A 303 15.74 20.16 16.65
N GLY A 304 16.75 19.31 16.50
CA GLY A 304 16.69 17.91 16.93
C GLY A 304 15.82 17.02 16.02
N LEU A 305 15.57 17.47 14.79
CA LEU A 305 14.78 16.77 13.78
C LEU A 305 15.68 15.95 12.85
N PHE A 306 15.17 14.85 12.29
CA PHE A 306 15.86 14.06 11.27
C PHE A 306 15.05 13.89 9.98
N LEU A 307 15.77 13.98 8.85
CA LEU A 307 15.26 13.71 7.52
C LEU A 307 15.24 12.21 7.27
N GLY A 308 14.12 11.66 6.80
CA GLY A 308 14.05 10.32 6.22
C GLY A 308 14.27 10.37 4.72
N VAL A 309 15.20 9.56 4.20
CA VAL A 309 15.52 9.48 2.77
C VAL A 309 15.36 8.03 2.32
N HIS A 310 14.59 7.81 1.24
CA HIS A 310 14.56 6.53 0.54
C HIS A 310 15.16 6.68 -0.86
N LEU A 311 16.33 6.07 -1.06
CA LEU A 311 17.07 6.07 -2.32
C LEU A 311 16.92 4.73 -3.02
N ARG A 312 16.20 4.72 -4.16
CA ARG A 312 15.85 3.52 -4.93
C ARG A 312 16.59 3.55 -6.26
N THR A 313 17.74 2.90 -6.30
CA THR A 313 18.70 2.93 -7.43
C THR A 313 19.38 1.58 -7.65
N GLU A 314 18.85 0.53 -7.03
CA GLU A 314 19.34 -0.84 -7.14
C GLU A 314 19.24 -1.37 -8.58
N GLU A 315 20.02 -2.40 -8.89
CA GLU A 315 20.15 -2.99 -10.23
C GLU A 315 18.82 -3.46 -10.85
N ASP A 316 17.80 -3.74 -10.02
CA ASP A 316 16.46 -4.14 -10.44
C ASP A 316 15.52 -2.95 -10.71
N ALA A 317 15.96 -1.71 -10.50
CA ALA A 317 15.21 -0.51 -10.87
C ALA A 317 15.15 -0.36 -12.40
N LEU A 318 13.98 0.06 -12.90
CA LEU A 318 13.77 0.19 -14.34
C LEU A 318 14.52 1.41 -14.89
N SER A 319 15.08 1.31 -16.09
CA SER A 319 15.94 2.34 -16.68
C SER A 319 15.24 3.70 -16.89
N GLN A 320 13.90 3.69 -17.02
CA GLN A 320 13.09 4.90 -17.12
C GLN A 320 12.80 5.57 -15.76
N TRP A 321 13.14 4.96 -14.63
CA TRP A 321 12.94 5.56 -13.32
C TRP A 321 13.93 6.72 -13.09
N PRO A 322 13.62 7.67 -12.20
CA PRO A 322 14.53 8.76 -11.86
C PRO A 322 15.91 8.22 -11.45
N THR A 323 16.97 8.69 -12.12
CA THR A 323 18.36 8.28 -11.83
C THR A 323 18.80 8.71 -10.44
N TYR A 324 19.96 8.21 -9.99
CA TYR A 324 20.61 8.70 -8.78
C TYR A 324 20.70 10.24 -8.75
N GLU A 325 21.13 10.87 -9.85
CA GLU A 325 21.30 12.32 -9.93
C GLU A 325 19.98 13.07 -9.81
N ASN A 326 18.89 12.53 -10.37
CA ASN A 326 17.56 13.12 -10.24
C ASN A 326 17.04 13.00 -8.80
N GLN A 327 17.19 11.82 -8.20
CA GLN A 327 16.78 11.56 -6.81
C GLN A 327 17.59 12.42 -5.83
N SER A 328 18.92 12.34 -5.86
CA SER A 328 19.80 13.02 -4.91
C SER A 328 19.65 14.54 -4.95
N LYS A 329 19.63 15.14 -6.16
CA LYS A 329 19.41 16.59 -6.31
C LYS A 329 18.04 17.01 -5.76
N GLY A 330 16.99 16.25 -6.07
CA GLY A 330 15.64 16.52 -5.57
C GLY A 330 15.56 16.43 -4.04
N TYR A 331 16.16 15.39 -3.46
CA TYR A 331 16.17 15.15 -2.01
C TYR A 331 16.90 16.26 -1.28
N LEU A 332 18.11 16.61 -1.73
CA LEU A 332 18.91 17.66 -1.12
C LEU A 332 18.26 19.04 -1.27
N TYR A 333 17.70 19.35 -2.44
CA TYR A 333 16.94 20.59 -2.63
C TYR A 333 15.77 20.70 -1.64
N LYS A 334 15.00 19.63 -1.45
CA LYS A 334 13.90 19.64 -0.47
C LYS A 334 14.39 19.67 0.96
N ALA A 335 15.46 18.95 1.30
CA ALA A 335 16.05 18.98 2.63
C ALA A 335 16.47 20.40 3.03
N GLU A 336 17.13 21.13 2.12
CA GLU A 336 17.49 22.53 2.34
C GLU A 336 16.24 23.40 2.58
N LYS A 337 15.22 23.28 1.73
CA LYS A 337 13.97 24.05 1.85
C LYS A 337 13.21 23.77 3.15
N GLN A 338 13.37 22.59 3.73
CA GLN A 338 12.75 22.20 4.99
C GLN A 338 13.66 22.43 6.21
N GLY A 339 14.79 23.15 6.04
CA GLY A 339 15.64 23.54 7.16
C GLY A 339 16.54 22.44 7.72
N PHE A 340 16.84 21.40 6.94
CA PHE A 340 17.76 20.32 7.36
C PHE A 340 19.23 20.63 7.11
N ARG A 341 19.60 21.85 6.70
CA ARG A 341 21.02 22.22 6.58
C ARG A 341 21.73 21.96 7.92
N SER A 342 22.91 21.36 7.83
CA SER A 342 23.71 20.92 8.96
C SER A 342 23.03 19.83 9.82
N GLY A 343 21.82 19.36 9.51
CA GLY A 343 21.11 18.37 10.31
C GLY A 343 21.59 16.93 10.15
N VAL A 344 20.70 16.00 10.47
CA VAL A 344 20.94 14.56 10.33
C VAL A 344 19.90 13.92 9.42
N ALA A 345 20.30 12.87 8.70
CA ALA A 345 19.42 12.15 7.80
C ALA A 345 19.57 10.63 7.98
N TYR A 346 18.43 9.94 8.04
CA TYR A 346 18.34 8.49 7.91
C TYR A 346 18.21 8.10 6.45
N LEU A 347 19.08 7.23 5.95
CA LEU A 347 19.08 6.74 4.58
C LEU A 347 18.69 5.27 4.51
N ALA A 348 17.56 5.01 3.84
CA ALA A 348 17.14 3.70 3.39
C ALA A 348 17.54 3.50 1.92
N SER A 349 18.36 2.49 1.65
CA SER A 349 18.70 2.05 0.29
C SER A 349 19.15 0.59 0.31
N GLY A 350 18.91 -0.12 -0.79
CA GLY A 350 19.43 -1.46 -1.06
C GLY A 350 20.77 -1.48 -1.79
N SER A 351 21.39 -0.32 -2.04
CA SER A 351 22.68 -0.15 -2.75
C SER A 351 23.74 0.47 -1.83
N GLU A 352 24.72 -0.33 -1.38
CA GLU A 352 25.81 0.15 -0.50
C GLU A 352 26.70 1.19 -1.21
N LYS A 353 26.95 0.99 -2.51
CA LYS A 353 27.73 1.93 -3.33
C LYS A 353 27.08 3.32 -3.35
N GLU A 354 25.78 3.38 -3.63
CA GLU A 354 25.08 4.66 -3.75
C GLU A 354 24.72 5.25 -2.40
N THR A 355 24.63 4.43 -1.35
CA THR A 355 24.55 4.87 0.04
C THR A 355 25.77 5.72 0.41
N ARG A 356 26.99 5.25 0.10
CA ARG A 356 28.22 6.02 0.33
C ARG A 356 28.24 7.31 -0.49
N ARG A 357 27.91 7.22 -1.78
CA ARG A 357 27.85 8.37 -2.68
C ARG A 357 26.89 9.45 -2.17
N PHE A 358 25.68 9.07 -1.74
CA PHE A 358 24.70 10.02 -1.21
C PHE A 358 25.18 10.66 0.09
N GLY A 359 25.80 9.89 0.99
CA GLY A 359 26.39 10.42 2.22
C GLY A 359 27.45 11.50 1.95
N GLU A 360 28.32 11.27 0.97
CA GLU A 360 29.34 12.24 0.54
C GLU A 360 28.71 13.51 -0.06
N ASP A 361 27.78 13.34 -1.00
CA ASP A 361 27.08 14.45 -1.66
C ASP A 361 26.30 15.31 -0.64
N ALA A 362 25.57 14.65 0.28
CA ALA A 362 24.77 15.31 1.31
C ALA A 362 25.64 16.09 2.33
N ARG A 363 26.79 15.52 2.71
CA ARG A 363 27.78 16.19 3.57
C ARG A 363 28.37 17.41 2.88
N VAL A 364 28.72 17.32 1.60
CA VAL A 364 29.30 18.45 0.86
C VAL A 364 28.30 19.57 0.64
N TYR A 365 27.06 19.23 0.25
CA TYR A 365 26.07 20.23 -0.15
C TYR A 365 25.36 20.91 1.03
N LEU A 366 25.03 20.13 2.07
CA LEU A 366 24.25 20.60 3.22
C LEU A 366 24.91 20.41 4.57
N ASP A 367 26.12 19.85 4.65
CA ASP A 367 26.70 19.45 5.94
C ASP A 367 25.80 18.44 6.70
N LEU A 368 25.07 17.60 5.95
CA LEU A 368 24.21 16.57 6.53
C LEU A 368 25.02 15.40 7.06
N THR A 369 24.72 14.99 8.29
CA THR A 369 25.20 13.70 8.83
C THR A 369 24.23 12.59 8.42
N VAL A 370 24.63 11.78 7.45
CA VAL A 370 23.82 10.67 6.94
C VAL A 370 24.15 9.38 7.67
N LYS A 371 23.12 8.64 8.11
CA LYS A 371 23.23 7.33 8.76
C LYS A 371 22.25 6.33 8.15
N SER A 372 22.66 5.08 8.08
CA SER A 372 21.79 3.94 7.78
C SER A 372 21.50 3.16 9.07
N LYS A 373 20.54 2.23 9.01
CA LYS A 373 20.30 1.27 10.10
C LYS A 373 21.55 0.56 10.61
N TYR A 374 22.54 0.27 9.76
CA TYR A 374 23.76 -0.42 10.19
C TYR A 374 24.68 0.44 11.05
N ASP A 375 24.56 1.76 10.94
CA ASP A 375 25.37 2.71 11.70
C ASP A 375 24.78 2.99 13.10
N LEU A 376 23.52 2.63 13.32
CA LEU A 376 22.69 3.10 14.44
C LEU A 376 22.39 2.04 15.50
N VAL A 377 22.68 0.78 15.19
CA VAL A 377 22.57 -0.33 16.13
C VAL A 377 23.89 -1.09 16.22
N HIS A 378 24.17 -1.62 17.40
CA HIS A 378 25.44 -2.28 17.71
C HIS A 378 25.21 -3.61 18.45
N GLY A 379 26.28 -4.37 18.65
CA GLY A 379 26.27 -5.59 19.46
C GLY A 379 25.17 -6.57 19.05
N GLN A 380 24.25 -6.86 19.98
CA GLN A 380 23.18 -7.84 19.76
C GLN A 380 22.11 -7.35 18.77
N GLU A 381 21.82 -6.05 18.74
CA GLU A 381 20.83 -5.47 17.82
C GLU A 381 21.32 -5.52 16.38
N LEU A 382 22.62 -5.23 16.16
CA LEU A 382 23.23 -5.38 14.84
C LEU A 382 23.23 -6.83 14.36
N LYS A 383 23.45 -7.80 15.27
CA LYS A 383 23.34 -9.23 14.94
C LYS A 383 21.90 -9.59 14.54
N LYS A 384 20.89 -9.13 15.30
CA LYS A 384 19.47 -9.31 14.95
C LYS A 384 19.17 -8.73 13.57
N LEU A 385 19.62 -7.50 13.29
CA LEU A 385 19.42 -6.84 12.01
C LEU A 385 20.02 -7.66 10.84
N LYS A 386 21.23 -8.17 11.01
CA LYS A 386 21.94 -8.95 9.97
C LYS A 386 21.35 -10.35 9.73
N LEU A 387 20.59 -10.89 10.69
CA LEU A 387 19.88 -12.16 10.52
C LEU A 387 18.58 -12.02 9.72
N LEU A 388 18.02 -10.80 9.62
CA LEU A 388 16.86 -10.52 8.80
C LEU A 388 17.20 -10.64 7.32
N SER A 389 16.26 -11.13 6.52
CA SER A 389 16.37 -11.10 5.06
C SER A 389 16.40 -9.68 4.53
N TRP A 390 16.78 -9.51 3.26
CA TRP A 390 16.75 -8.20 2.60
C TRP A 390 15.37 -7.52 2.68
N ASP A 391 14.28 -8.25 2.41
CA ASP A 391 12.92 -7.70 2.49
C ASP A 391 12.49 -7.38 3.93
N GLN A 392 12.90 -8.19 4.91
CA GLN A 392 12.64 -7.91 6.32
C GLN A 392 13.41 -6.70 6.83
N GLN A 393 14.65 -6.50 6.35
CA GLN A 393 15.43 -5.30 6.63
C GLN A 393 14.80 -4.04 6.02
N ALA A 394 14.16 -4.15 4.85
CA ALA A 394 13.38 -3.06 4.28
C ALA A 394 12.14 -2.71 5.13
N LEU A 395 11.55 -3.65 5.87
CA LEU A 395 10.49 -3.34 6.83
C LEU A 395 11.02 -2.53 8.04
N VAL A 396 12.26 -2.73 8.46
CA VAL A 396 12.92 -1.86 9.45
C VAL A 396 13.01 -0.44 8.90
N ASP A 397 13.51 -0.28 7.66
CA ASP A 397 13.58 1.02 6.98
C ASP A 397 12.20 1.68 6.90
N PHE A 398 11.16 0.93 6.52
CA PHE A 398 9.80 1.43 6.39
C PHE A 398 9.34 2.09 7.69
N VAL A 399 9.48 1.39 8.82
CA VAL A 399 9.04 1.88 10.14
C VAL A 399 9.87 3.09 10.61
N VAL A 400 11.18 3.10 10.35
CA VAL A 400 12.03 4.25 10.70
C VAL A 400 11.64 5.49 9.87
N LEU A 401 11.38 5.33 8.58
CA LEU A 401 10.96 6.42 7.70
C LEU A 401 9.60 6.99 8.09
N LEU A 402 8.65 6.16 8.55
CA LEU A 402 7.38 6.65 9.11
C LEU A 402 7.58 7.60 10.29
N LYS A 403 8.67 7.43 11.06
CA LYS A 403 9.01 8.23 12.24
C LYS A 403 9.86 9.47 11.96
N SER A 404 10.30 9.66 10.71
CA SER A 404 11.07 10.85 10.34
C SER A 404 10.25 12.14 10.46
N ASP A 405 10.91 13.26 10.69
CA ASP A 405 10.23 14.55 10.79
C ASP A 405 9.80 15.05 9.40
N TYR A 406 10.63 14.81 8.40
CA TYR A 406 10.29 14.99 6.99
C TYR A 406 10.82 13.82 6.16
N PHE A 407 10.08 13.39 5.15
CA PHE A 407 10.45 12.26 4.30
C PHE A 407 10.61 12.68 2.84
N VAL A 408 11.68 12.22 2.21
CA VAL A 408 11.89 12.31 0.77
C VAL A 408 12.12 10.93 0.16
N GLY A 409 11.48 10.65 -0.96
CA GLY A 409 11.60 9.38 -1.69
C GLY A 409 11.28 9.54 -3.17
N VAL A 410 11.14 8.43 -3.91
CA VAL A 410 10.89 8.45 -5.37
C VAL A 410 9.52 7.85 -5.72
N SER A 411 8.78 8.50 -6.63
CA SER A 411 7.40 8.15 -6.99
C SER A 411 7.20 6.74 -7.55
N PRO A 412 7.99 6.21 -8.51
CA PRO A 412 7.70 4.90 -9.08
C PRO A 412 8.02 3.73 -8.12
N SER A 413 8.47 4.01 -6.90
CA SER A 413 8.65 3.00 -5.86
C SER A 413 7.39 2.86 -5.01
N SER A 414 6.75 1.69 -5.09
CA SER A 414 5.65 1.31 -4.19
C SER A 414 6.02 1.44 -2.70
N PHE A 415 7.29 1.26 -2.35
CA PHE A 415 7.79 1.48 -0.99
C PHE A 415 7.71 2.96 -0.59
N SER A 416 8.22 3.88 -1.42
CA SER A 416 8.15 5.32 -1.12
C SER A 416 6.72 5.82 -1.07
N ILE A 417 5.87 5.39 -2.02
CA ILE A 417 4.46 5.77 -2.04
C ILE A 417 3.80 5.27 -0.75
N ASN A 418 4.08 4.03 -0.31
CA ASN A 418 3.49 3.49 0.91
C ASN A 418 3.90 4.30 2.16
N VAL A 419 5.19 4.62 2.29
CA VAL A 419 5.67 5.51 3.37
C VAL A 419 4.93 6.86 3.34
N ALA A 420 4.80 7.49 2.17
CA ALA A 420 4.12 8.77 2.04
C ALA A 420 2.61 8.68 2.36
N LEU A 421 1.90 7.68 1.82
CA LEU A 421 0.48 7.45 2.08
C LEU A 421 0.21 7.17 3.56
N LYS A 422 1.04 6.34 4.19
CA LYS A 422 0.91 6.04 5.62
C LYS A 422 1.20 7.27 6.47
N ARG A 423 2.25 8.05 6.17
CA ARG A 423 2.53 9.34 6.83
C ARG A 423 1.37 10.33 6.66
N HIS A 424 0.71 10.33 5.52
CA HIS A 424 -0.42 11.23 5.27
C HIS A 424 -1.53 11.13 6.33
N LEU A 425 -1.74 9.92 6.86
CA LEU A 425 -2.80 9.65 7.81
C LEU A 425 -2.66 10.38 9.15
N GLN A 426 -1.52 11.01 9.46
CA GLN A 426 -1.40 11.84 10.66
C GLN A 426 -2.25 13.12 10.58
N LYS A 427 -2.70 13.53 9.38
CA LYS A 427 -3.48 14.77 9.22
C LYS A 427 -4.84 14.70 9.90
N GLU A 428 -5.73 13.87 9.37
CA GLU A 428 -7.12 13.78 9.82
C GLU A 428 -7.45 12.35 10.28
N GLY A 429 -6.42 11.50 10.50
CA GLY A 429 -6.58 10.11 10.90
C GLY A 429 -7.48 9.36 9.94
N LEU A 430 -8.57 8.84 10.49
CA LEU A 430 -9.61 8.09 9.78
C LEU A 430 -10.29 8.89 8.65
N HIS A 431 -10.34 10.21 8.75
CA HIS A 431 -11.02 11.08 7.78
C HIS A 431 -10.06 11.66 6.73
N THR A 432 -8.78 11.27 6.77
CA THR A 432 -7.76 11.75 5.85
C THR A 432 -8.17 11.50 4.41
N ARG A 433 -8.22 12.58 3.62
CA ARG A 433 -8.45 12.51 2.19
C ARG A 433 -7.32 11.77 1.47
N PRO A 434 -7.57 11.18 0.30
CA PRO A 434 -6.51 10.59 -0.51
C PRO A 434 -5.38 11.60 -0.81
N TRP A 435 -4.15 11.11 -0.78
CA TRP A 435 -2.97 11.92 -1.10
C TRP A 435 -3.09 12.50 -2.52
N LYS A 436 -2.86 13.81 -2.66
CA LYS A 436 -2.84 14.45 -3.98
C LYS A 436 -1.51 14.15 -4.69
N VAL A 437 -1.55 13.36 -5.75
CA VAL A 437 -0.36 12.99 -6.56
C VAL A 437 0.43 14.23 -6.98
N GLY A 438 1.75 14.18 -6.82
CA GLY A 438 2.67 15.30 -7.11
C GLY A 438 2.63 16.46 -6.12
N ALA A 439 1.71 16.46 -5.14
CA ALA A 439 1.72 17.44 -4.05
C ALA A 439 2.65 16.99 -2.90
N SER A 440 3.00 17.94 -2.03
CA SER A 440 3.54 17.63 -0.70
C SER A 440 2.42 17.69 0.31
N ASP A 441 2.47 16.82 1.32
CA ASP A 441 1.57 16.89 2.48
C ASP A 441 2.20 17.64 3.66
N GLU A 442 3.30 18.37 3.44
CA GLU A 442 4.13 19.07 4.44
C GLU A 442 5.00 18.14 5.31
N ARG A 443 4.87 16.82 5.17
CA ARG A 443 5.66 15.81 5.88
C ARG A 443 6.45 14.90 4.95
N SER A 444 6.06 14.85 3.70
CA SER A 444 6.57 13.95 2.69
C SER A 444 6.60 14.62 1.32
N TRP A 445 7.61 14.25 0.53
CA TRP A 445 7.70 14.64 -0.87
C TRP A 445 8.38 13.56 -1.70
N LEU A 446 7.81 13.27 -2.86
CA LEU A 446 8.34 12.26 -3.76
C LEU A 446 8.89 12.90 -5.04
N VAL A 447 10.14 12.61 -5.37
CA VAL A 447 10.75 12.93 -6.68
C VAL A 447 10.03 12.09 -7.72
N GLY A 448 9.52 12.74 -8.77
CA GLY A 448 8.92 12.02 -9.88
C GLY A 448 8.42 12.90 -11.00
N TRP A 449 8.00 12.24 -12.07
CA TRP A 449 7.50 12.77 -13.32
C TRP A 449 5.98 12.65 -13.29
N TYR A 450 5.31 13.76 -12.96
CA TYR A 450 3.86 13.81 -12.76
C TYR A 450 3.10 14.36 -13.97
N LEU A 451 3.67 14.22 -15.18
CA LEU A 451 3.11 14.81 -16.40
C LEU A 451 2.01 13.93 -17.00
N SER A 452 2.19 12.61 -16.99
CA SER A 452 1.18 11.65 -17.43
C SER A 452 0.87 10.65 -16.32
N TYR A 453 -0.40 10.20 -16.27
CA TYR A 453 -0.87 9.22 -15.29
C TYR A 453 -0.08 7.89 -15.32
N TRP A 454 0.54 7.57 -16.45
CA TRP A 454 1.24 6.30 -16.65
C TRP A 454 2.75 6.38 -16.50
N ASP A 455 3.32 7.58 -16.35
CA ASP A 455 4.77 7.79 -16.34
C ASP A 455 5.39 7.10 -15.12
N ASP A 456 5.42 7.78 -13.97
CA ASP A 456 5.98 7.27 -12.71
C ASP A 456 5.01 6.36 -11.95
N TRP A 457 4.27 5.56 -12.71
CA TRP A 457 3.36 4.53 -12.18
C TRP A 457 2.33 5.12 -11.22
N LEU A 458 1.75 6.28 -11.58
CA LEU A 458 0.89 7.07 -10.69
C LEU A 458 -0.40 6.33 -10.29
N PHE A 459 -0.81 5.34 -11.08
CA PHE A 459 -1.90 4.42 -10.73
C PHE A 459 -1.69 3.68 -9.40
N MET A 460 -0.45 3.57 -8.89
CA MET A 460 -0.19 3.00 -7.57
C MET A 460 -0.85 3.81 -6.45
N PHE A 461 -0.99 5.13 -6.59
CA PHE A 461 -1.68 5.96 -5.59
C PHE A 461 -3.17 5.63 -5.49
N ASP A 462 -3.77 5.21 -6.61
CA ASP A 462 -5.20 4.86 -6.65
C ASP A 462 -5.45 3.42 -6.22
N GLY A 463 -4.42 2.57 -6.26
CA GLY A 463 -4.51 1.13 -5.99
C GLY A 463 -3.94 0.69 -4.63
N MET A 464 -3.33 1.57 -3.83
CA MET A 464 -2.58 1.18 -2.65
C MET A 464 -3.17 1.66 -1.33
N TRP A 465 -3.44 0.73 -0.41
CA TRP A 465 -3.86 1.07 0.94
C TRP A 465 -2.66 1.47 1.83
N PRO A 466 -2.73 2.60 2.55
CA PRO A 466 -1.69 3.09 3.48
C PRO A 466 -1.42 2.16 4.66
#